data_AF-A0A4S4E5Q5-F1
#
_entry.id   AF-A0A4S4E5Q5-F1
#
_cell.length_a   1.000
_cell.length_b   1.000
_cell.length_c   1.000
_cell.angle_alpha   90.00
_cell.angle_beta   90.00
_cell.angle_gamma   90.00
#
_symmetry.space_group_name_H-M   'P 1'
#
loop_
_entity.id
_entity.type
_entity.pdbx_description
1 polymer ?
#
loop_
_entity_poly.entity_id
_entity_poly.type
_entity_poly.pdbx_seq_one_letter_code
_entity_poly.pdbx_strand_id
1 'polypeptide(L)'
;MRSRPLIIFGPLVTSRAEEAHFFFMPFSINAMRNHPRLHSVKSISDFVAQYTNRISSEFKFWNASGGADHFYTCCHSIGREAASKHHDLHNTAIQITCSSSYFQRLFISHKDVGLPQVWPRPPHQLLNPPHARNKLVFFAGRKQNSRIREKILASWGNDTLMDIFSGNLSFPYEEGFRRSKYCLHVKGYEVNTARVSDAIHYGCIPVIISNYYDLPFANVLDWSKFSIIISEEDVAFLKKILLSVSKQRYLTMYHNLCLVRRHFRWHTPPRSYDSFYMTAYQLWLRRGLQLLSSN
;
A
#
# COMPACT_ATOMS: atom_id res chain seq x y z
N MET A 1 9.20 -19.09 -17.05
CA MET A 1 7.85 -19.34 -16.50
C MET A 1 6.95 -18.18 -16.89
N ARG A 2 5.81 -18.47 -17.56
CA ARG A 2 4.87 -17.47 -18.08
C ARG A 2 4.15 -16.77 -16.91
N SER A 3 4.69 -15.65 -16.44
CA SER A 3 3.89 -14.64 -15.74
C SER A 3 2.97 -14.01 -16.79
N ARG A 4 1.81 -14.61 -17.04
CA ARG A 4 0.75 -13.94 -17.80
C ARG A 4 0.40 -12.69 -16.98
N PRO A 5 0.65 -11.46 -17.48
CA PRO A 5 0.10 -10.29 -16.83
C PRO A 5 -1.41 -10.47 -16.90
N LEU A 6 -2.08 -10.38 -15.76
CA LEU A 6 -3.54 -10.44 -15.65
C LEU A 6 -4.25 -9.28 -16.42
N ILE A 7 -3.48 -8.44 -17.12
CA ILE A 7 -3.87 -7.20 -17.79
C ILE A 7 -3.42 -7.28 -19.27
N ILE A 8 -3.79 -8.34 -19.98
CA ILE A 8 -3.71 -8.33 -21.47
C ILE A 8 -5.11 -8.26 -22.08
N PHE A 9 -6.16 -8.56 -21.31
CA PHE A 9 -7.54 -8.53 -21.80
C PHE A 9 -8.45 -7.92 -20.73
N GLY A 10 -9.04 -6.76 -21.02
CA GLY A 10 -9.97 -6.05 -20.16
C GLY A 10 -10.36 -4.71 -20.77
N PRO A 11 -11.45 -4.06 -20.30
CA PRO A 11 -11.98 -2.83 -20.88
C PRO A 11 -11.05 -1.60 -20.73
N LEU A 12 -9.96 -1.72 -19.96
CA LEU A 12 -8.98 -0.66 -19.72
C LEU A 12 -7.68 -0.83 -20.53
N VAL A 13 -7.65 -1.76 -21.48
CA VAL A 13 -6.48 -2.02 -22.33
C VAL A 13 -6.88 -1.78 -23.78
N THR A 14 -6.04 -1.05 -24.52
CA THR A 14 -6.15 -0.88 -25.97
C THR A 14 -4.85 -1.33 -26.62
N SER A 15 -4.95 -1.87 -27.84
CA SER A 15 -3.79 -2.16 -28.69
C SER A 15 -3.38 -0.96 -29.56
N ARG A 16 -4.20 0.09 -29.59
CA ARG A 16 -3.97 1.32 -30.35
C ARG A 16 -3.37 2.36 -29.42
N ALA A 17 -2.12 2.74 -29.68
CA ALA A 17 -1.38 3.63 -28.80
C ALA A 17 -1.99 5.04 -28.75
N GLU A 18 -2.61 5.50 -29.84
CA GLU A 18 -3.32 6.77 -29.93
C GLU A 18 -4.62 6.84 -29.09
N GLU A 19 -5.16 5.70 -28.68
CA GLU A 19 -6.31 5.61 -27.77
C GLU A 19 -5.87 5.47 -26.30
N ALA A 20 -4.57 5.27 -26.06
CA ALA A 20 -4.05 5.03 -24.73
C ALA A 20 -3.87 6.34 -23.97
N HIS A 21 -4.37 6.37 -22.73
CA HIS A 21 -4.12 7.48 -21.80
C HIS A 21 -2.84 7.32 -20.99
N PHE A 22 -2.37 6.09 -20.85
CA PHE A 22 -1.17 5.74 -20.11
C PHE A 22 -0.45 4.56 -20.75
N PHE A 23 0.87 4.53 -20.62
CA PHE A 23 1.74 3.47 -21.12
C PHE A 23 2.36 2.71 -19.94
N PHE A 24 2.02 1.42 -19.83
CA PHE A 24 2.59 0.58 -18.79
C PHE A 24 3.99 0.11 -19.18
N MET A 25 4.96 0.21 -18.26
CA MET A 25 6.30 -0.33 -18.42
C MET A 25 6.40 -1.72 -17.75
N PRO A 26 6.39 -2.83 -18.50
CA PRO A 26 6.17 -4.18 -17.98
C PRO A 26 7.40 -4.85 -17.33
N PHE A 27 8.33 -4.11 -16.76
CA PHE A 27 9.37 -4.72 -15.93
C PHE A 27 8.83 -5.03 -14.53
N SER A 28 9.17 -6.21 -13.99
CA SER A 28 8.71 -6.64 -12.67
C SER A 28 9.85 -6.66 -11.68
N ILE A 29 9.81 -5.76 -10.69
CA ILE A 29 10.76 -5.75 -9.56
C ILE A 29 10.77 -7.12 -8.86
N ASN A 30 9.60 -7.74 -8.68
CA ASN A 30 9.52 -9.06 -8.05
C ASN A 30 10.13 -10.17 -8.92
N ALA A 31 9.96 -10.13 -10.25
CA ALA A 31 10.63 -11.10 -11.11
C ALA A 31 12.16 -10.89 -11.09
N MET A 32 12.61 -9.64 -11.19
CA MET A 32 14.04 -9.30 -11.19
C MET A 32 14.73 -9.72 -9.90
N ARG A 33 14.16 -9.40 -8.73
CA ARG A 33 14.78 -9.77 -7.43
C ARG A 33 15.00 -11.28 -7.24
N ASN A 34 14.21 -12.11 -7.94
CA ASN A 34 14.34 -13.57 -7.90
C ASN A 34 15.17 -14.12 -9.08
N HIS A 35 15.68 -13.25 -9.96
CA HIS A 35 16.48 -13.64 -11.10
C HIS A 35 17.98 -13.70 -10.71
N PRO A 36 18.73 -14.76 -11.07
CA PRO A 36 20.12 -14.95 -10.64
C PRO A 36 21.06 -13.78 -10.97
N ARG A 37 20.79 -13.01 -12.01
CA ARG A 37 21.63 -11.86 -12.42
C ARG A 37 21.05 -10.48 -12.07
N LEU A 38 19.77 -10.40 -11.70
CA LEU A 38 19.05 -9.13 -11.47
C LEU A 38 18.53 -8.99 -10.03
N HIS A 39 19.21 -9.62 -9.07
CA HIS A 39 18.74 -9.70 -7.69
C HIS A 39 19.28 -8.61 -6.75
N SER A 40 20.17 -7.75 -7.23
CA SER A 40 20.78 -6.67 -6.42
C SER A 40 20.17 -5.32 -6.76
N VAL A 41 20.20 -4.38 -5.80
CA VAL A 41 19.74 -3.00 -6.03
C VAL A 41 20.44 -2.37 -7.24
N LYS A 42 21.77 -2.56 -7.35
CA LYS A 42 22.57 -2.05 -8.46
C LYS A 42 22.10 -2.61 -9.80
N SER A 43 22.01 -3.94 -9.93
CA SER A 43 21.65 -4.57 -11.21
C SER A 43 20.20 -4.34 -11.62
N ILE A 44 19.27 -4.21 -10.67
CA ILE A 44 17.89 -3.78 -10.95
C ILE A 44 17.87 -2.35 -11.50
N SER A 45 18.57 -1.43 -10.85
CA SER A 45 18.60 -0.02 -11.27
C SER A 45 19.27 0.14 -12.65
N ASP A 46 20.32 -0.65 -12.93
CA ASP A 46 20.97 -0.68 -14.25
C ASP A 46 20.02 -1.19 -15.34
N PHE A 47 19.30 -2.29 -15.07
CA PHE A 47 18.32 -2.84 -16.00
C PHE A 47 17.20 -1.85 -16.30
N VAL A 48 16.62 -1.23 -15.26
CA VAL A 48 15.52 -0.27 -15.40
C VAL A 48 15.96 0.97 -16.20
N ALA A 49 17.16 1.48 -15.96
CA ALA A 49 17.70 2.59 -16.74
C ALA A 49 17.90 2.22 -18.21
N GLN A 50 18.51 1.06 -18.51
CA GLN A 50 18.70 0.58 -19.88
C GLN A 50 17.37 0.33 -20.59
N TYR A 51 16.40 -0.27 -19.89
CA TYR A 51 15.06 -0.49 -20.42
C TYR A 51 14.39 0.84 -20.78
N THR A 52 14.48 1.83 -19.90
CA THR A 52 13.88 3.15 -20.12
C THR A 52 14.56 3.90 -21.28
N ASN A 53 15.89 3.89 -21.37
CA ASN A 53 16.64 4.46 -22.50
C ASN A 53 16.22 3.83 -23.85
N ARG A 54 15.90 2.54 -23.84
CA ARG A 54 15.40 1.85 -25.02
C ARG A 54 13.99 2.32 -25.37
N ILE A 55 13.10 2.40 -24.38
CA ILE A 55 11.72 2.88 -24.60
C ILE A 55 11.73 4.33 -25.12
N SER A 56 12.53 5.20 -24.54
CA SER A 56 12.62 6.61 -24.92
C SER A 56 13.18 6.85 -26.33
N SER A 57 14.06 5.96 -26.79
CA SER A 57 14.65 6.04 -28.14
C SER A 57 13.82 5.35 -29.22
N GLU A 58 13.17 4.23 -28.90
CA GLU A 58 12.40 3.43 -29.88
C GLU A 58 10.95 3.90 -30.05
N PHE A 59 10.32 4.48 -29.02
CA PHE A 59 8.88 4.78 -29.02
C PHE A 59 8.59 6.28 -28.92
N LYS A 60 7.87 6.81 -29.93
CA LYS A 60 7.52 8.24 -30.02
C LYS A 60 6.69 8.75 -28.82
N PHE A 61 5.88 7.89 -28.21
CA PHE A 61 4.99 8.27 -27.10
C PHE A 61 5.74 8.69 -25.84
N TRP A 62 6.93 8.14 -25.58
CA TRP A 62 7.78 8.63 -24.50
C TRP A 62 8.13 10.11 -24.72
N ASN A 63 8.58 10.46 -25.94
CA ASN A 63 9.01 11.82 -26.27
C ASN A 63 7.84 12.81 -26.32
N ALA A 64 6.61 12.35 -26.58
CA ALA A 64 5.42 13.20 -26.60
C ALA A 64 5.07 13.77 -25.22
N SER A 65 5.34 13.02 -24.15
CA SER A 65 5.00 13.37 -22.78
C SER A 65 6.23 13.56 -21.87
N GLY A 66 7.43 13.24 -22.35
CA GLY A 66 8.63 13.11 -21.51
C GLY A 66 8.52 11.97 -20.48
N GLY A 67 7.66 10.97 -20.72
CA GLY A 67 7.39 9.87 -19.79
C GLY A 67 6.29 10.15 -18.75
N ALA A 68 5.65 11.33 -18.79
CA ALA A 68 4.57 11.74 -17.88
C ALA A 68 3.36 10.79 -17.84
N ASP A 69 3.01 10.21 -18.99
CA ASP A 69 1.93 9.24 -19.15
C ASP A 69 2.42 7.78 -19.02
N HIS A 70 3.69 7.56 -18.66
CA HIS A 70 4.23 6.24 -18.42
C HIS A 70 4.15 5.88 -16.94
N PHE A 71 3.90 4.61 -16.64
CA PHE A 71 3.87 4.14 -15.26
C PHE A 71 4.44 2.73 -15.10
N TYR A 72 4.93 2.43 -13.91
CA TYR A 72 5.46 1.12 -13.54
C TYR A 72 5.05 0.72 -12.13
N THR A 73 5.14 -0.57 -11.84
CA THR A 73 4.80 -1.11 -10.51
C THR A 73 6.06 -1.52 -9.75
N CYS A 74 6.19 -1.03 -8.52
CA CYS A 74 7.33 -1.28 -7.64
C CYS A 74 6.85 -1.69 -6.25
N CYS A 75 6.63 -2.99 -6.07
CA CYS A 75 6.15 -3.57 -4.81
C CYS A 75 7.16 -4.53 -4.19
N HIS A 76 8.29 -3.98 -3.75
CA HIS A 76 9.26 -4.63 -2.85
C HIS A 76 10.28 -3.58 -2.38
N SER A 77 10.88 -3.76 -1.19
CA SER A 77 11.88 -2.81 -0.66
C SER A 77 13.10 -2.63 -1.57
N ILE A 78 13.53 -3.69 -2.25
CA ILE A 78 14.66 -3.65 -3.20
C ILE A 78 14.41 -2.76 -4.42
N GLY A 79 13.13 -2.54 -4.78
CA GLY A 79 12.78 -1.69 -5.91
C GLY A 79 12.82 -0.19 -5.59
N ARG A 80 13.08 0.20 -4.34
CA ARG A 80 13.07 1.60 -3.92
C ARG A 80 14.03 2.49 -4.70
N GLU A 81 15.11 1.92 -5.21
CA GLU A 81 16.12 2.61 -6.02
C GLU A 81 15.98 2.28 -7.51
N ALA A 82 14.91 1.59 -7.95
CA ALA A 82 14.80 1.10 -9.31
C ALA A 82 14.98 2.20 -10.37
N ALA A 83 14.45 3.40 -10.09
CA ALA A 83 14.59 4.57 -10.96
C ALA A 83 15.83 5.44 -10.66
N SER A 84 16.70 5.06 -9.72
CA SER A 84 17.82 5.89 -9.23
C SER A 84 18.84 6.28 -10.30
N LYS A 85 18.91 5.52 -11.40
CA LYS A 85 19.86 5.71 -12.50
C LYS A 85 19.24 6.33 -13.75
N HIS A 86 17.98 6.75 -13.71
CA HIS A 86 17.32 7.39 -14.84
C HIS A 86 16.49 8.59 -14.38
N HIS A 87 16.98 9.80 -14.67
CA HIS A 87 16.43 11.05 -14.18
C HIS A 87 14.96 11.25 -14.60
N ASP A 88 14.66 11.07 -15.89
CA ASP A 88 13.29 11.29 -16.38
C ASP A 88 12.31 10.28 -15.79
N LEU A 89 12.61 8.98 -15.82
CA LEU A 89 11.79 7.96 -15.15
C LEU A 89 11.46 8.32 -13.69
N HIS A 90 12.45 8.77 -12.93
CA HIS A 90 12.24 9.14 -11.54
C HIS A 90 11.30 10.36 -11.41
N ASN A 91 11.48 11.39 -12.23
CA ASN A 91 10.81 12.67 -12.07
C ASN A 91 9.46 12.78 -12.79
N THR A 92 9.29 12.08 -13.92
CA THR A 92 8.13 12.24 -14.80
C THR A 92 7.18 11.05 -14.76
N ALA A 93 7.70 9.83 -14.88
CA ALA A 93 6.87 8.63 -14.89
C ALA A 93 6.26 8.33 -13.52
N ILE A 94 5.06 7.73 -13.52
CA ILE A 94 4.30 7.47 -12.31
C ILE A 94 4.72 6.13 -11.70
N GLN A 95 5.20 6.15 -10.46
CA GLN A 95 5.48 4.94 -9.70
C GLN A 95 4.22 4.50 -8.94
N ILE A 96 3.79 3.26 -9.17
CA ILE A 96 2.80 2.58 -8.33
C ILE A 96 3.55 1.71 -7.32
N THR A 97 3.47 2.00 -6.02
CA THR A 97 4.29 1.30 -5.00
C THR A 97 3.54 0.87 -3.76
N CYS A 98 3.97 -0.26 -3.20
CA CYS A 98 3.45 -0.82 -1.95
C CYS A 98 4.08 -0.20 -0.68
N SER A 99 5.12 0.63 -0.82
CA SER A 99 5.85 1.28 0.27
C SER A 99 5.75 2.82 0.17
N SER A 100 4.55 3.36 -0.02
CA SER A 100 4.34 4.81 -0.21
C SER A 100 4.69 5.61 1.05
N SER A 101 5.84 6.29 1.07
CA SER A 101 6.37 7.00 2.24
C SER A 101 7.04 8.30 1.81
N TYR A 102 6.77 9.41 2.50
CA TYR A 102 7.38 10.70 2.20
C TYR A 102 8.91 10.73 2.42
N PHE A 103 9.46 9.75 3.13
CA PHE A 103 10.92 9.60 3.31
C PHE A 103 11.59 8.74 2.25
N GLN A 104 10.83 8.01 1.44
CA GLN A 104 11.44 7.26 0.36
C GLN A 104 11.91 8.26 -0.71
N ARG A 105 13.23 8.36 -0.89
CA ARG A 105 13.88 9.33 -1.79
C ARG A 105 13.24 9.41 -3.18
N LEU A 106 12.84 8.28 -3.74
CA LEU A 106 12.28 8.21 -5.09
C LEU A 106 10.74 8.22 -5.16
N PHE A 107 10.05 8.50 -4.06
CA PHE A 107 8.59 8.58 -4.01
C PHE A 107 8.13 10.04 -3.89
N ILE A 108 7.28 10.46 -4.80
CA ILE A 108 6.73 11.83 -4.87
C ILE A 108 5.20 11.73 -4.76
N SER A 109 4.63 12.05 -3.59
CA SER A 109 3.20 11.80 -3.28
C SER A 109 2.18 12.44 -4.23
N HIS A 110 2.51 13.60 -4.82
CA HIS A 110 1.62 14.26 -5.78
C HIS A 110 1.66 13.60 -7.16
N LYS A 111 2.76 12.92 -7.52
CA LYS A 111 2.94 12.22 -8.80
C LYS A 111 2.60 10.73 -8.69
N ASP A 112 3.16 10.06 -7.69
CA ASP A 112 3.12 8.62 -7.50
C ASP A 112 1.82 8.15 -6.82
N VAL A 113 1.65 6.82 -6.78
CA VAL A 113 0.44 6.15 -6.31
C VAL A 113 0.79 5.06 -5.30
N GLY A 114 0.19 5.14 -4.11
CA GLY A 114 0.28 4.09 -3.09
C GLY A 114 -0.67 2.92 -3.38
N LEU A 115 -0.12 1.73 -3.58
CA LEU A 115 -0.87 0.50 -3.83
C LEU A 115 -1.14 -0.23 -2.51
N PRO A 116 -2.40 -0.56 -2.17
CA PRO A 116 -2.66 -1.39 -1.00
C PRO A 116 -2.15 -2.82 -1.26
N GLN A 117 -1.45 -3.38 -0.28
CA GLN A 117 -1.09 -4.80 -0.31
C GLN A 117 -2.29 -5.62 0.08
N VAL A 118 -2.92 -6.27 -0.89
CA VAL A 118 -4.12 -7.08 -0.69
C VAL A 118 -3.80 -8.51 -1.08
N TRP A 119 -3.91 -9.43 -0.12
CA TRP A 119 -3.78 -10.85 -0.40
C TRP A 119 -5.06 -11.42 -1.02
N PRO A 120 -4.95 -12.32 -2.01
CA PRO A 120 -6.10 -13.11 -2.46
C PRO A 120 -6.71 -13.88 -1.30
N ARG A 121 -8.02 -13.77 -1.12
CA ARG A 121 -8.75 -14.40 -0.01
C ARG A 121 -10.08 -14.95 -0.49
N PRO A 122 -10.64 -15.97 0.17
CA PRO A 122 -11.97 -16.47 -0.14
C PRO A 122 -13.01 -15.33 -0.06
N PRO A 123 -13.98 -15.27 -0.98
CA PRO A 123 -15.04 -14.27 -0.91
C PRO A 123 -15.96 -14.56 0.31
N HIS A 124 -16.60 -13.50 0.83
CA HIS A 124 -17.66 -13.58 1.86
C HIS A 124 -17.26 -14.10 3.24
N GLN A 125 -16.35 -13.39 3.91
CA GLN A 125 -16.18 -13.57 5.36
C GLN A 125 -17.09 -12.62 6.14
N LEU A 126 -18.02 -13.19 6.92
CA LEU A 126 -18.82 -12.46 7.89
C LEU A 126 -17.89 -11.81 8.91
N LEU A 127 -18.13 -10.53 9.21
CA LEU A 127 -17.33 -9.80 10.20
C LEU A 127 -17.88 -10.06 11.59
N ASN A 128 -16.98 -10.26 12.56
CA ASN A 128 -17.37 -10.27 13.96
C ASN A 128 -17.97 -8.90 14.32
N PRO A 129 -19.17 -8.87 14.90
CA PRO A 129 -19.83 -7.62 15.26
C PRO A 129 -19.04 -6.88 16.35
N PRO A 130 -19.23 -5.56 16.50
CA PRO A 130 -18.51 -4.73 17.47
C PRO A 130 -18.49 -5.27 18.91
N HIS A 131 -19.56 -5.92 19.37
CA HIS A 131 -19.70 -6.46 20.73
C HIS A 131 -18.96 -7.79 20.95
N ALA A 132 -18.68 -8.55 19.88
CA ALA A 132 -17.94 -9.82 19.97
C ALA A 132 -16.41 -9.62 20.04
N ARG A 133 -15.92 -8.37 19.95
CA ARG A 133 -14.50 -8.02 20.00
C ARG A 133 -14.08 -7.73 21.43
N ASN A 134 -13.53 -8.75 22.10
CA ASN A 134 -13.14 -8.70 23.51
C ASN A 134 -11.73 -8.12 23.75
N LYS A 135 -10.90 -8.00 22.71
CA LYS A 135 -9.56 -7.38 22.81
C LYS A 135 -9.60 -5.94 22.33
N LEU A 136 -8.82 -5.07 22.99
CA LEU A 136 -8.72 -3.67 22.61
C LEU A 136 -7.84 -3.50 21.38
N VAL A 137 -6.63 -4.06 21.42
CA VAL A 137 -5.61 -3.89 20.38
C VAL A 137 -5.07 -5.24 19.92
N PHE A 138 -4.80 -5.37 18.62
CA PHE A 138 -3.93 -6.40 18.08
C PHE A 138 -2.75 -5.82 17.30
N PHE A 139 -1.57 -6.42 17.49
CA PHE A 139 -0.39 -6.20 16.67
C PHE A 139 0.47 -7.46 16.64
N ALA A 140 0.93 -7.83 15.45
CA ALA A 140 1.97 -8.84 15.28
C ALA A 140 3.02 -8.37 14.28
N GLY A 141 4.28 -8.28 14.71
CA GLY A 141 5.37 -7.84 13.85
C GLY A 141 6.74 -7.98 14.49
N ARG A 142 7.76 -8.28 13.67
CA ARG A 142 9.15 -8.42 14.13
C ARG A 142 9.65 -7.13 14.76
N LYS A 143 10.18 -7.24 15.99
CA LYS A 143 10.80 -6.18 16.79
C LYS A 143 12.03 -5.57 16.11
N GLN A 144 12.90 -6.42 15.57
CA GLN A 144 14.27 -6.08 15.14
C GLN A 144 14.32 -5.05 14.00
N ASN A 145 13.22 -4.85 13.29
CA ASN A 145 13.18 -4.00 12.11
C ASN A 145 12.66 -2.59 12.40
N SER A 146 12.38 -2.21 13.66
CA SER A 146 11.79 -0.91 13.98
C SER A 146 11.85 -0.56 15.47
N ARG A 147 12.52 0.56 15.79
CA ARG A 147 12.61 1.09 17.17
C ARG A 147 11.24 1.38 17.78
N ILE A 148 10.26 1.83 16.97
CA ILE A 148 8.91 2.07 17.47
C ILE A 148 8.17 0.75 17.77
N ARG A 149 8.42 -0.33 17.01
CA ARG A 149 7.87 -1.66 17.34
C ARG A 149 8.46 -2.18 18.64
N GLU A 150 9.75 -1.99 18.86
CA GLU A 150 10.39 -2.30 20.14
C GLU A 150 9.74 -1.57 21.30
N LYS A 151 9.54 -0.24 21.19
CA LYS A 151 8.84 0.54 22.22
C LYS A 151 7.43 0.00 22.50
N ILE A 152 6.65 -0.27 21.45
CA ILE A 152 5.29 -0.82 21.59
C ILE A 152 5.29 -2.17 22.34
N LEU A 153 6.21 -3.07 21.98
CA LEU A 153 6.34 -4.37 22.63
C LEU A 153 6.76 -4.23 24.09
N ALA A 154 7.71 -3.35 24.39
CA ALA A 154 8.17 -3.12 25.76
C ALA A 154 7.07 -2.51 26.63
N SER A 155 6.31 -1.56 26.11
CA SER A 155 5.25 -0.86 26.86
C SER A 155 3.98 -1.69 27.03
N TRP A 156 3.62 -2.51 26.04
CA TRP A 156 2.26 -3.07 25.95
C TRP A 156 2.21 -4.59 25.71
N GLY A 157 3.35 -5.29 25.59
CA GLY A 157 3.40 -6.73 25.32
C GLY A 157 2.78 -7.61 26.41
N ASN A 158 2.67 -7.10 27.64
CA ASN A 158 2.10 -7.82 28.80
C ASN A 158 0.70 -7.32 29.20
N ASP A 159 0.06 -6.44 28.40
CA ASP A 159 -1.25 -5.89 28.74
C ASP A 159 -2.38 -6.90 28.47
N THR A 160 -3.28 -7.09 29.43
CA THR A 160 -4.34 -8.11 29.33
C THR A 160 -5.39 -7.82 28.24
N LEU A 161 -5.58 -6.55 27.87
CA LEU A 161 -6.52 -6.11 26.84
C LEU A 161 -5.85 -5.94 25.47
N MET A 162 -4.51 -6.01 25.38
CA MET A 162 -3.78 -5.81 24.12
C MET A 162 -2.96 -7.04 23.75
N ASP A 163 -3.25 -7.56 22.57
CA ASP A 163 -2.54 -8.68 21.99
C ASP A 163 -1.41 -8.18 21.09
N ILE A 164 -0.21 -7.98 21.67
CA ILE A 164 0.93 -7.37 20.99
C ILE A 164 2.11 -8.35 21.00
N PHE A 165 2.47 -8.86 19.82
CA PHE A 165 3.43 -9.96 19.67
C PHE A 165 4.57 -9.64 18.70
N SER A 166 5.75 -10.19 19.00
CA SER A 166 6.89 -10.26 18.08
C SER A 166 7.23 -11.72 17.78
N GLY A 167 6.74 -12.23 16.65
CA GLY A 167 7.04 -13.59 16.21
C GLY A 167 5.81 -14.49 16.22
N ASN A 168 5.95 -15.68 16.78
CA ASN A 168 4.92 -16.72 16.74
C ASN A 168 3.73 -16.36 17.64
N LEU A 169 2.54 -16.50 17.07
CA LEU A 169 1.28 -16.32 17.78
C LEU A 169 0.83 -17.65 18.38
N SER A 170 0.17 -17.59 19.53
CA SER A 170 -0.48 -18.75 20.15
C SER A 170 -1.82 -19.13 19.51
N PHE A 171 -2.24 -18.39 18.48
CA PHE A 171 -3.50 -18.54 17.76
C PHE A 171 -3.32 -18.11 16.29
N PRO A 172 -4.25 -18.46 15.38
CA PRO A 172 -4.16 -18.07 13.98
C PRO A 172 -4.09 -16.54 13.79
N TYR A 173 -3.25 -16.06 12.87
CA TYR A 173 -2.98 -14.62 12.67
C TYR A 173 -4.27 -13.80 12.44
N GLU A 174 -5.21 -14.35 11.67
CA GLU A 174 -6.51 -13.76 11.39
C GLU A 174 -7.37 -13.55 12.65
N GLU A 175 -7.24 -14.42 13.65
CA GLU A 175 -8.06 -14.39 14.85
C GLU A 175 -7.74 -13.16 15.71
N GLY A 176 -6.48 -12.71 15.68
CA GLY A 176 -6.06 -11.46 16.31
C GLY A 176 -6.84 -10.25 15.81
N PHE A 177 -7.07 -10.17 14.48
CA PHE A 177 -7.88 -9.11 13.90
C PHE A 177 -9.37 -9.26 14.19
N ARG A 178 -9.89 -10.49 14.19
CA ARG A 178 -11.33 -10.75 14.37
C ARG A 178 -11.83 -10.42 15.78
N ARG A 179 -11.00 -10.66 16.80
CA ARG A 179 -11.35 -10.44 18.20
C ARG A 179 -11.00 -9.04 18.74
N SER A 180 -10.22 -8.27 17.99
CA SER A 180 -9.73 -6.95 18.44
C SER A 180 -10.52 -5.80 17.87
N LYS A 181 -10.71 -4.74 18.65
CA LYS A 181 -11.36 -3.49 18.20
C LYS A 181 -10.47 -2.68 17.27
N TYR A 182 -9.20 -2.56 17.64
CA TYR A 182 -8.20 -1.75 16.95
C TYR A 182 -6.99 -2.61 16.55
N CYS A 183 -6.39 -2.33 15.39
CA CYS A 183 -5.23 -3.08 14.90
C CYS A 183 -4.11 -2.14 14.50
N LEU A 184 -2.95 -2.29 15.14
CA LEU A 184 -1.85 -1.35 14.93
C LEU A 184 -1.18 -1.60 13.59
N HIS A 185 -0.97 -0.52 12.84
CA HIS A 185 -0.13 -0.51 11.67
C HIS A 185 1.11 0.34 11.94
N VAL A 186 2.19 -0.37 12.29
CA VAL A 186 3.46 0.22 12.68
C VAL A 186 4.50 -0.07 11.62
N LYS A 187 5.23 0.96 11.17
CA LYS A 187 6.32 0.80 10.19
C LYS A 187 7.37 -0.21 10.67
N GLY A 188 7.84 -1.05 9.74
CA GLY A 188 8.97 -1.95 9.95
C GLY A 188 10.23 -1.33 9.38
N TYR A 189 10.97 -2.13 8.60
CA TYR A 189 11.99 -1.60 7.69
C TYR A 189 11.34 -0.66 6.65
N GLU A 190 10.16 -1.04 6.17
CA GLU A 190 9.30 -0.24 5.29
C GLU A 190 7.84 -0.37 5.75
N VAL A 191 6.96 0.41 5.13
CA VAL A 191 5.50 0.23 5.21
C VAL A 191 5.02 -0.86 4.23
N ASN A 192 5.82 -1.91 4.06
CA ASN A 192 5.57 -2.97 3.09
C ASN A 192 4.87 -4.17 3.74
N THR A 193 3.62 -4.03 4.18
CA THR A 193 2.83 -5.15 4.70
C THR A 193 1.34 -5.01 4.40
N ALA A 194 0.68 -6.13 4.12
CA ALA A 194 -0.77 -6.20 3.96
C ALA A 194 -1.57 -5.92 5.23
N ARG A 195 -0.93 -5.70 6.39
CA ARG A 195 -1.61 -5.56 7.70
C ARG A 195 -2.78 -4.55 7.70
N VAL A 196 -2.65 -3.45 6.96
CA VAL A 196 -3.74 -2.46 6.82
C VAL A 196 -4.95 -3.08 6.13
N SER A 197 -4.73 -3.70 4.97
CA SER A 197 -5.76 -4.42 4.24
C SER A 197 -6.32 -5.60 5.04
N ASP A 198 -5.49 -6.29 5.81
CA ASP A 198 -5.89 -7.40 6.68
C ASP A 198 -6.84 -6.92 7.78
N ALA A 199 -6.51 -5.79 8.44
CA ALA A 199 -7.34 -5.17 9.46
C ALA A 199 -8.71 -4.76 8.90
N ILE A 200 -8.71 -4.07 7.77
CA ILE A 200 -9.93 -3.69 7.05
C ILE A 200 -10.74 -4.94 6.63
N HIS A 201 -10.08 -5.98 6.13
CA HIS A 201 -10.74 -7.21 5.70
C HIS A 201 -11.45 -7.91 6.86
N TYR A 202 -10.87 -7.90 8.05
CA TYR A 202 -11.41 -8.56 9.25
C TYR A 202 -12.23 -7.63 10.16
N GLY A 203 -12.49 -6.38 9.76
CA GLY A 203 -13.34 -5.47 10.53
C GLY A 203 -12.64 -4.82 11.73
N CYS A 204 -11.31 -4.87 11.80
CA CYS A 204 -10.53 -4.27 12.86
C CYS A 204 -10.12 -2.86 12.46
N ILE A 205 -10.43 -1.84 13.29
CA ILE A 205 -10.16 -0.44 12.94
C ILE A 205 -8.65 -0.21 12.88
N PRO A 206 -8.08 0.19 11.73
CA PRO A 206 -6.65 0.46 11.62
C PRO A 206 -6.24 1.62 12.53
N VAL A 207 -5.16 1.41 13.27
CA VAL A 207 -4.46 2.46 14.04
C VAL A 207 -3.11 2.67 13.39
N ILE A 208 -2.97 3.74 12.62
CA ILE A 208 -1.76 4.06 11.89
C ILE A 208 -0.78 4.76 12.83
N ILE A 209 0.34 4.10 13.11
CA ILE A 209 1.45 4.65 13.89
C ILE A 209 2.59 4.91 12.93
N SER A 210 2.58 6.10 12.35
CA SER A 210 3.60 6.58 11.42
C SER A 210 3.51 8.08 11.33
N ASN A 211 4.66 8.74 11.28
CA ASN A 211 4.71 10.18 11.09
C ASN A 211 4.56 10.58 9.60
N TYR A 212 4.74 9.64 8.65
CA TYR A 212 4.94 9.97 7.22
C TYR A 212 4.48 8.87 6.25
N TYR A 213 3.38 8.16 6.56
CA TYR A 213 2.83 7.15 5.65
C TYR A 213 1.82 7.76 4.69
N ASP A 214 2.08 7.70 3.38
CA ASP A 214 1.10 8.12 2.36
C ASP A 214 0.14 6.97 2.11
N LEU A 215 -1.04 7.03 2.74
CA LEU A 215 -1.99 5.93 2.79
C LEU A 215 -2.59 5.62 1.41
N PRO A 216 -2.80 4.34 1.06
CA PRO A 216 -3.48 3.99 -0.19
C PRO A 216 -4.85 4.66 -0.29
N PHE A 217 -5.15 5.20 -1.48
CA PHE A 217 -6.42 5.88 -1.75
C PHE A 217 -6.70 7.13 -0.91
N ALA A 218 -5.70 7.75 -0.27
CA ALA A 218 -5.91 8.89 0.63
C ALA A 218 -6.58 10.13 -0.01
N ASN A 219 -6.45 10.33 -1.33
CA ASN A 219 -7.16 11.38 -2.06
C ASN A 219 -8.59 10.99 -2.52
N VAL A 220 -9.01 9.74 -2.29
CA VAL A 220 -10.34 9.22 -2.64
C VAL A 220 -11.15 8.86 -1.38
N LEU A 221 -10.47 8.34 -0.35
CA LEU A 221 -11.07 7.88 0.89
C LEU A 221 -10.59 8.74 2.06
N ASP A 222 -11.53 9.27 2.84
CA ASP A 222 -11.22 9.94 4.10
C ASP A 222 -10.91 8.91 5.20
N TRP A 223 -9.63 8.63 5.39
CA TRP A 223 -9.14 7.70 6.41
C TRP A 223 -9.58 8.07 7.84
N SER A 224 -9.83 9.35 8.14
CA SER A 224 -10.28 9.78 9.48
C SER A 224 -11.65 9.21 9.86
N LYS A 225 -12.43 8.78 8.87
CA LYS A 225 -13.77 8.21 9.07
C LYS A 225 -13.77 6.74 9.47
N PHE A 226 -12.66 6.02 9.28
CA PHE A 226 -12.59 4.57 9.54
C PHE A 226 -11.25 4.11 10.13
N SER A 227 -10.37 5.03 10.54
CA SER A 227 -9.09 4.72 11.16
C SER A 227 -8.73 5.77 12.22
N ILE A 228 -7.67 5.49 12.98
CA ILE A 228 -7.07 6.42 13.94
C ILE A 228 -5.61 6.58 13.56
N ILE A 229 -5.11 7.82 13.52
CA ILE A 229 -3.69 8.12 13.30
C ILE A 229 -3.11 8.60 14.63
N ILE A 230 -1.98 8.01 15.04
CA ILE A 230 -1.29 8.33 16.30
C ILE A 230 0.18 8.59 15.98
N SER A 231 0.74 9.68 16.52
CA SER A 231 2.17 10.00 16.41
C SER A 231 3.01 8.92 17.08
N GLU A 232 4.22 8.67 16.57
CA GLU A 232 5.17 7.76 17.23
C GLU A 232 5.52 8.19 18.66
N GLU A 233 5.38 9.48 18.98
CA GLU A 233 5.64 10.06 20.31
C GLU A 233 4.54 9.72 21.33
N ASP A 234 3.30 9.57 20.86
CA ASP A 234 2.12 9.33 21.71
C ASP A 234 1.88 7.85 22.03
N VAL A 235 2.76 6.97 21.56
CA VAL A 235 2.62 5.51 21.76
C VAL A 235 2.58 5.11 23.24
N ALA A 236 3.22 5.89 24.12
CA ALA A 236 3.13 5.69 25.57
C ALA A 236 1.71 5.91 26.13
N PHE A 237 0.86 6.63 25.40
CA PHE A 237 -0.53 6.91 25.77
C PHE A 237 -1.54 6.10 24.92
N LEU A 238 -1.08 5.14 24.12
CA LEU A 238 -1.90 4.36 23.19
C LEU A 238 -3.20 3.84 23.82
N LYS A 239 -3.12 3.16 24.97
CA LYS A 239 -4.29 2.62 25.67
C LYS A 239 -5.28 3.71 26.06
N LYS A 240 -4.78 4.81 26.62
CA LYS A 240 -5.59 5.96 27.05
C LYS A 240 -6.32 6.60 25.86
N ILE A 241 -5.62 6.80 24.74
CA ILE A 241 -6.18 7.37 23.51
C ILE A 241 -7.29 6.46 22.96
N LEU A 242 -7.06 5.15 22.88
CA LEU A 242 -8.04 4.23 22.30
C LEU A 242 -9.27 4.01 23.20
N LEU A 243 -9.10 4.11 24.53
CA LEU A 243 -10.21 4.05 25.48
C LEU A 243 -11.00 5.36 25.57
N SER A 244 -10.42 6.51 25.20
CA SER A 244 -11.14 7.78 25.17
C SER A 244 -12.07 7.92 23.95
N VAL A 245 -11.93 7.06 22.94
CA VAL A 245 -12.85 7.00 21.80
C VAL A 245 -14.23 6.56 22.29
N SER A 246 -15.22 7.43 22.12
CA SER A 246 -16.59 7.13 22.50
C SER A 246 -17.14 5.91 21.76
N LYS A 247 -18.04 5.17 22.41
CA LYS A 247 -18.73 4.02 21.80
C LYS A 247 -19.39 4.37 20.47
N GLN A 248 -20.03 5.54 20.39
CA GLN A 248 -20.66 6.04 19.17
C GLN A 248 -19.63 6.24 18.05
N ARG A 249 -18.51 6.93 18.34
CA ARG A 249 -17.44 7.15 17.35
C ARG A 249 -16.85 5.83 16.86
N TYR A 250 -16.61 4.87 17.75
CA TYR A 250 -16.13 3.53 17.39
C TYR A 250 -17.12 2.80 16.46
N LEU A 251 -18.42 2.82 16.76
CA LEU A 251 -19.45 2.19 15.94
C LEU A 251 -19.57 2.86 14.56
N THR A 252 -19.48 4.19 14.48
CA THR A 252 -19.43 4.92 13.22
C THR A 252 -18.22 4.53 12.38
N MET A 253 -17.01 4.47 12.99
CA MET A 253 -15.81 4.03 12.28
C MET A 253 -15.91 2.60 11.78
N TYR A 254 -16.46 1.68 12.60
CA TYR A 254 -16.69 0.30 12.19
C TYR A 254 -17.67 0.19 11.01
N HIS A 255 -18.77 0.96 11.02
CA HIS A 255 -19.71 1.00 9.90
C HIS A 255 -19.04 1.49 8.61
N ASN A 256 -18.29 2.60 8.69
CA ASN A 256 -17.55 3.14 7.55
C ASN A 256 -16.50 2.16 7.03
N LEU A 257 -15.80 1.47 7.94
CA LEU A 257 -14.83 0.43 7.60
C LEU A 257 -15.49 -0.69 6.77
N CYS A 258 -16.69 -1.12 7.15
CA CYS A 258 -17.45 -2.13 6.39
C CYS A 258 -17.74 -1.67 4.94
N LEU A 259 -18.05 -0.38 4.74
CA LEU A 259 -18.30 0.19 3.40
C LEU A 259 -17.02 0.23 2.57
N VAL A 260 -15.91 0.71 3.14
CA VAL A 260 -14.65 0.84 2.39
C VAL A 260 -13.94 -0.49 2.16
N ARG A 261 -14.29 -1.55 2.90
CA ARG A 261 -13.69 -2.88 2.80
C ARG A 261 -13.68 -3.45 1.38
N ARG A 262 -14.66 -3.10 0.53
CA ARG A 262 -14.69 -3.54 -0.88
C ARG A 262 -13.50 -3.00 -1.70
N HIS A 263 -12.98 -1.82 -1.35
CA HIS A 263 -11.86 -1.15 -2.02
C HIS A 263 -10.51 -1.78 -1.72
N PHE A 264 -10.42 -2.59 -0.66
CA PHE A 264 -9.22 -3.33 -0.26
C PHE A 264 -9.34 -4.83 -0.56
N ARG A 265 -10.00 -5.16 -1.68
CA ARG A 265 -10.10 -6.52 -2.23
C ARG A 265 -9.44 -6.59 -3.59
N TRP A 266 -8.88 -7.74 -3.94
CA TRP A 266 -8.33 -8.00 -5.26
C TRP A 266 -9.09 -9.17 -5.89
N HIS A 267 -9.84 -8.91 -6.97
CA HIS A 267 -10.56 -9.96 -7.68
C HIS A 267 -9.85 -10.34 -8.98
N THR A 268 -10.06 -11.59 -9.38
CA THR A 268 -9.63 -12.12 -10.68
C THR A 268 -10.84 -12.81 -11.33
N PRO A 269 -11.48 -12.22 -12.35
CA PRO A 269 -11.19 -10.91 -12.96
C PRO A 269 -11.54 -9.73 -12.02
N PRO A 270 -10.95 -8.53 -12.26
CA PRO A 270 -11.26 -7.33 -11.48
C PRO A 270 -12.76 -6.99 -11.48
N ARG A 271 -13.25 -6.44 -10.36
CA ARG A 271 -14.66 -6.02 -10.19
C ARG A 271 -14.73 -4.55 -9.79
N SER A 272 -15.80 -3.87 -10.19
CA SER A 272 -16.01 -2.45 -9.87
C SER A 272 -15.72 -2.14 -8.41
N TYR A 273 -15.01 -1.03 -8.18
CA TYR A 273 -14.61 -0.54 -6.86
C TYR A 273 -13.61 -1.42 -6.09
N ASP A 274 -13.06 -2.48 -6.66
CA ASP A 274 -11.98 -3.22 -6.00
C ASP A 274 -10.63 -2.49 -6.09
N SER A 275 -9.59 -3.04 -5.47
CA SER A 275 -8.28 -2.39 -5.38
C SER A 275 -7.68 -2.10 -6.76
N PHE A 276 -7.97 -2.93 -7.77
CA PHE A 276 -7.48 -2.71 -9.12
C PHE A 276 -8.14 -1.46 -9.71
N TYR A 277 -9.47 -1.37 -9.71
CA TYR A 277 -10.16 -0.19 -10.23
C TYR A 277 -9.91 1.07 -9.42
N MET A 278 -9.75 0.96 -8.09
CA MET A 278 -9.38 2.10 -7.24
C MET A 278 -7.97 2.61 -7.56
N THR A 279 -7.02 1.72 -7.85
CA THR A 279 -5.66 2.09 -8.27
C THR A 279 -5.68 2.70 -9.67
N ALA A 280 -6.41 2.10 -10.61
CA ALA A 280 -6.58 2.65 -11.96
C ALA A 280 -7.22 4.05 -11.91
N TYR A 281 -8.19 4.27 -11.02
CA TYR A 281 -8.77 5.59 -10.79
C TYR A 281 -7.77 6.58 -10.19
N GLN A 282 -6.94 6.17 -9.23
CA GLN A 282 -5.86 7.04 -8.74
C GLN A 282 -4.86 7.40 -9.83
N LEU A 283 -4.45 6.44 -10.67
CA LEU A 283 -3.60 6.69 -11.83
C LEU A 283 -4.27 7.69 -12.78
N TRP A 284 -5.55 7.47 -13.08
CA TRP A 284 -6.36 8.38 -13.89
C TRP A 284 -6.39 9.80 -13.34
N LEU A 285 -6.43 10.01 -12.02
CA LEU A 285 -6.38 11.36 -11.43
C LEU A 285 -5.02 12.05 -11.63
N ARG A 286 -3.95 11.34 -11.99
CA ARG A 286 -2.62 11.92 -12.24
C ARG A 286 -2.44 12.55 -13.62
N ARG A 287 -3.34 12.30 -14.58
CA ARG A 287 -3.22 12.84 -15.96
C ARG A 287 -3.10 14.37 -16.06
N GLY A 288 -3.58 15.11 -15.04
CA GLY A 288 -3.79 16.55 -15.10
C GLY A 288 -2.73 17.37 -14.36
N LEU A 289 -1.82 16.72 -13.64
CA LEU A 289 -0.85 17.41 -12.80
C LEU A 289 0.37 17.93 -13.57
N GLN A 290 0.53 17.56 -14.84
CA GLN A 290 1.67 17.93 -15.69
C GLN A 290 1.33 18.90 -16.83
N LEU A 291 0.06 19.27 -17.00
CA LEU A 291 -0.36 20.30 -17.98
C LEU A 291 -0.13 21.74 -17.51
N LEU A 292 0.33 21.94 -16.26
CA LEU A 292 0.55 23.27 -15.68
C LEU A 292 1.99 23.78 -15.80
N SER A 293 2.91 23.00 -16.39
CA SER A 293 4.32 23.40 -16.60
C SER A 293 4.66 23.73 -18.05
N SER A 294 3.65 24.00 -18.88
CA SER A 294 3.79 24.31 -20.31
C SER A 294 3.08 25.62 -20.63
N ASN A 295 3.55 26.73 -20.06
CA ASN A 295 3.28 28.09 -20.52
C ASN A 295 4.57 28.89 -20.44
#